data_AF-A0A7J6S0S9-F1
#
_entry.id   AF-A0A7J6S0S9-F1
#
_cell.length_a   1.000
_cell.length_b   1.000
_cell.length_c   1.000
_cell.angle_alpha   90.00
_cell.angle_beta   90.00
_cell.angle_gamma   90.00
#
_symmetry.space_group_name_H-M   'P 1'
#
loop_
_entity.id
_entity.type
_entity.pdbx_description
1 polymer ?
#
loop_
_entity_poly.entity_id
_entity_poly.type
_entity_poly.pdbx_seq_one_letter_code
_entity_poly.pdbx_strand_id
1 'polypeptide(L)'
;KAEQNKKMKELKEEYDALVKCQKILESGKPLRLCDDWTSKEVEIVNKYQFLTTKPTVYLVNMSERDFIRQKNKWLPKIKEWVDANGGGPIIPYSAAFEMEYQECGDSEEDKKAYLEKTGAKKSMIDKIIKTGYDYLDLIHFFTCGPDEVRCWTIQRGTKAPQAAGVIHTDMERGFICAETYRYEDIRELGDENA
;
A
#
# COMPACT_ATOMS: atom_id res chain seq x y z
N LYS A 1 17.45 41.95 0.92
CA LYS A 1 18.72 41.24 1.25
C LYS A 1 18.49 39.95 2.04
N ALA A 2 17.83 39.98 3.22
CA ALA A 2 17.56 38.76 4.00
C ALA A 2 16.66 37.74 3.27
N GLU A 3 15.58 38.21 2.63
CA GLU A 3 14.65 37.37 1.87
C GLU A 3 15.29 36.72 0.63
N GLN A 4 16.17 37.47 -0.04
CA GLN A 4 16.95 36.99 -1.18
C GLN A 4 17.98 35.93 -0.76
N ASN A 5 18.61 36.09 0.40
CA ASN A 5 19.50 35.08 0.99
C ASN A 5 18.75 33.80 1.39
N LYS A 6 17.52 33.94 1.92
CA LYS A 6 16.66 32.79 2.24
C LYS A 6 16.30 31.99 0.98
N LYS A 7 15.84 32.68 -0.08
CA LYS A 7 15.52 32.04 -1.36
C LYS A 7 16.72 31.34 -2.01
N MET A 8 17.90 31.96 -1.96
CA MET A 8 19.13 31.33 -2.46
C MET A 8 19.53 30.09 -1.67
N LYS A 9 19.28 30.07 -0.35
CA LYS A 9 19.51 28.89 0.49
C LYS A 9 18.56 27.75 0.12
N GLU A 10 17.26 28.04 -0.02
CA GLU A 10 16.26 27.04 -0.44
C GLU A 10 16.58 26.44 -1.81
N LEU A 11 16.94 27.28 -2.80
CA LEU A 11 17.36 26.83 -4.13
C LEU A 11 18.61 25.95 -4.08
N LYS A 12 19.55 26.25 -3.17
CA LYS A 12 20.75 25.44 -2.99
C LYS A 12 20.42 24.09 -2.37
N GLU A 13 19.59 24.05 -1.33
CA GLU A 13 19.12 22.80 -0.71
C GLU A 13 18.39 21.91 -1.73
N GLU A 14 17.55 22.51 -2.58
CA GLU A 14 16.87 21.82 -3.67
C GLU A 14 17.83 21.31 -4.75
N TYR A 15 18.78 22.13 -5.18
CA TYR A 15 19.81 21.73 -6.14
C TYR A 15 20.62 20.55 -5.62
N ASP A 16 21.07 20.60 -4.36
CA ASP A 16 21.89 19.55 -3.75
C ASP A 16 21.11 18.22 -3.67
N ALA A 17 19.81 18.27 -3.31
CA ALA A 17 18.93 17.11 -3.32
C ALA A 17 18.74 16.51 -4.73
N LEU A 18 18.54 17.35 -5.75
CA LEU A 18 18.39 16.89 -7.13
C LEU A 18 19.69 16.31 -7.71
N VAL A 19 20.85 16.87 -7.36
CA VAL A 19 22.16 16.30 -7.72
C VAL A 19 22.34 14.92 -7.08
N LYS A 20 21.90 14.74 -5.83
CA LYS A 20 21.88 13.43 -5.19
C LYS A 20 20.97 12.45 -5.94
N CYS A 21 19.75 12.85 -6.30
CA CYS A 21 18.85 12.04 -7.13
C CYS A 21 19.49 11.64 -8.46
N GLN A 22 20.12 12.60 -9.16
CA GLN A 22 20.79 12.34 -10.43
C GLN A 22 21.86 11.26 -10.30
N LYS A 23 22.74 11.36 -9.30
CA LYS A 23 23.81 10.37 -9.05
C LYS A 23 23.25 8.97 -8.80
N ILE A 24 22.16 8.86 -8.05
CA ILE A 24 21.51 7.57 -7.78
C ILE A 24 20.96 6.97 -9.08
N LEU A 25 20.26 7.77 -9.87
CA LEU A 25 19.67 7.35 -11.14
C LEU A 25 20.73 6.96 -12.18
N GLU A 26 21.85 7.69 -12.26
CA GLU A 26 22.99 7.37 -13.13
C GLU A 26 23.66 6.04 -12.76
N SER A 27 23.58 5.63 -11.49
CA SER A 27 24.03 4.30 -11.05
C SER A 27 23.06 3.16 -11.40
N GLY A 28 21.93 3.47 -12.05
CA GLY A 28 20.88 2.50 -12.42
C GLY A 28 19.99 2.07 -11.26
N LYS A 29 20.09 2.73 -10.10
CA LYS A 29 19.29 2.41 -8.91
C LYS A 29 18.04 3.30 -8.83
N PRO A 30 16.88 2.77 -8.46
CA PRO A 30 15.69 3.58 -8.23
C PRO A 30 15.80 4.39 -6.92
N LEU A 31 15.29 5.62 -6.93
CA LEU A 31 15.36 6.55 -5.80
C LEU A 31 14.74 6.04 -4.50
N ARG A 32 13.75 5.12 -4.57
CA ARG A 32 13.14 4.50 -3.39
C ARG A 32 14.10 3.63 -2.55
N LEU A 33 15.25 3.23 -3.11
CA LEU A 33 16.25 2.38 -2.43
C LEU A 33 17.39 3.17 -1.80
N CYS A 34 17.22 4.48 -1.72
CA CYS A 34 18.15 5.37 -1.07
C CYS A 34 17.78 5.43 0.41
N ASP A 35 18.62 4.83 1.26
CA ASP A 35 18.35 4.68 2.70
C ASP A 35 18.75 5.92 3.53
N ASP A 36 19.43 6.89 2.91
CA ASP A 36 20.05 8.04 3.57
C ASP A 36 19.32 9.37 3.30
N TRP A 37 18.01 9.34 3.06
CA TRP A 37 17.21 10.56 2.90
C TRP A 37 17.00 11.28 4.24
N THR A 38 17.28 12.58 4.27
CA THR A 38 16.83 13.46 5.35
C THR A 38 15.38 13.89 5.15
N SER A 39 14.65 14.24 6.22
CA SER A 39 13.25 14.67 6.12
C SER A 39 13.06 15.86 5.16
N LYS A 40 14.03 16.80 5.13
CA LYS A 40 14.00 17.93 4.19
C LYS A 40 14.18 17.50 2.74
N GLU A 41 15.10 16.57 2.46
CA GLU A 41 15.26 16.04 1.11
C GLU A 41 13.99 15.32 0.66
N VAL A 42 13.35 14.53 1.53
CA VAL A 42 12.07 13.88 1.24
C VAL A 42 10.99 14.91 0.86
N GLU A 43 10.86 16.00 1.62
CA GLU A 43 9.93 17.09 1.30
C GLU A 43 10.18 17.71 -0.08
N ILE A 44 11.46 17.88 -0.46
CA ILE A 44 11.84 18.40 -1.78
C ILE A 44 11.51 17.39 -2.88
N VAL A 45 11.96 16.15 -2.72
CA VAL A 45 11.78 15.06 -3.70
C VAL A 45 10.29 14.77 -3.94
N ASN A 46 9.46 14.84 -2.90
CA ASN A 46 8.01 14.64 -3.00
C ASN A 46 7.31 15.64 -3.91
N LYS A 47 7.86 16.85 -4.14
CA LYS A 47 7.30 17.84 -5.07
C LYS A 47 7.36 17.37 -6.54
N TYR A 48 8.34 16.53 -6.87
CA TYR A 48 8.61 16.12 -8.25
C TYR A 48 7.88 14.84 -8.66
N GLN A 49 7.38 14.05 -7.70
CA GLN A 49 6.61 12.83 -7.98
C GLN A 49 7.32 11.86 -8.94
N PHE A 50 8.64 11.68 -8.78
CA PHE A 50 9.45 10.79 -9.62
C PHE A 50 8.85 9.38 -9.70
N LEU A 51 9.03 8.70 -10.85
CA LEU A 51 8.50 7.35 -11.05
C LEU A 51 9.20 6.32 -10.14
N THR A 52 10.51 6.46 -9.95
CA THR A 52 11.34 5.51 -9.20
C THR A 52 11.26 5.66 -7.68
N THR A 53 10.56 6.68 -7.17
CA THR A 53 10.23 6.78 -5.73
C THR A 53 8.98 5.99 -5.39
N LYS A 54 8.15 5.63 -6.38
CA LYS A 54 6.89 4.94 -6.15
C LYS A 54 7.14 3.49 -5.71
N PRO A 55 6.42 3.00 -4.68
CA PRO A 55 6.45 1.60 -4.29
C PRO A 55 5.95 0.71 -5.45
N THR A 56 6.56 -0.46 -5.63
CA THR A 56 6.18 -1.48 -6.64
C THR A 56 5.83 -2.83 -6.00
N VAL A 57 4.67 -3.39 -6.36
CA VAL A 57 4.28 -4.78 -6.06
C VAL A 57 4.46 -5.64 -7.32
N TYR A 58 5.06 -6.82 -7.18
CA TYR A 58 5.34 -7.71 -8.30
C TYR A 58 4.28 -8.79 -8.44
N LEU A 59 3.41 -8.66 -9.44
CA LEU A 59 2.41 -9.68 -9.79
C LEU A 59 3.01 -10.64 -10.82
N VAL A 60 3.30 -11.86 -10.40
CA VAL A 60 3.91 -12.88 -11.27
C VAL A 60 2.81 -13.75 -11.84
N ASN A 61 2.33 -13.37 -13.04
CA ASN A 61 1.34 -14.14 -13.78
C ASN A 61 1.94 -15.46 -14.28
N MET A 62 1.25 -16.56 -14.06
CA MET A 62 1.63 -17.89 -14.54
C MET A 62 0.43 -18.67 -15.05
N SER A 63 0.69 -19.82 -15.68
CA SER A 63 -0.40 -20.70 -16.10
C SER A 63 -1.18 -21.20 -14.89
N GLU A 64 -2.47 -21.46 -15.08
CA GLU A 64 -3.33 -22.07 -14.05
C GLU A 64 -2.72 -23.35 -13.49
N ARG A 65 -2.16 -24.20 -14.35
CA ARG A 65 -1.48 -25.43 -13.92
C ARG A 65 -0.32 -25.19 -12.95
N ASP A 66 0.52 -24.19 -13.23
CA ASP A 66 1.65 -23.84 -12.38
C ASP A 66 1.17 -23.20 -11.06
N PHE A 67 0.12 -22.39 -11.14
CA PHE A 67 -0.52 -21.76 -10.00
C PHE A 67 -1.12 -22.79 -9.02
N ILE A 68 -1.93 -23.72 -9.52
CA ILE A 68 -2.54 -24.80 -8.72
C ILE A 68 -1.46 -25.67 -8.06
N ARG A 69 -0.42 -26.04 -8.81
CA ARG A 69 0.70 -26.86 -8.29
C ARG A 69 1.66 -26.07 -7.40
N GLN A 70 1.50 -24.75 -7.30
CA GLN A 70 2.37 -23.82 -6.59
C GLN A 70 3.86 -23.94 -6.97
N LYS A 71 4.13 -24.19 -8.25
CA LYS A 71 5.49 -24.37 -8.76
C LYS A 71 5.62 -23.72 -10.13
N ASN A 72 6.62 -22.85 -10.27
CA ASN A 72 6.98 -22.24 -11.54
C ASN A 72 8.50 -22.11 -11.64
N LYS A 73 9.06 -22.44 -12.81
CA LYS A 73 10.52 -22.45 -13.04
C LYS A 73 11.17 -21.06 -13.00
N TRP A 74 10.39 -20.00 -13.23
CA TRP A 74 10.89 -18.63 -13.25
C TRP A 74 10.81 -17.95 -11.90
N LEU A 75 9.88 -18.38 -11.03
CA LEU A 75 9.64 -17.75 -9.74
C LEU A 75 10.90 -17.62 -8.85
N PRO A 76 11.79 -18.62 -8.76
CA PRO A 76 13.04 -18.46 -7.99
C PRO A 76 13.95 -17.37 -8.55
N LYS A 77 14.11 -17.31 -9.88
CA LYS A 77 14.95 -16.31 -10.55
C LYS A 77 14.38 -14.90 -10.41
N ILE A 78 13.05 -14.76 -10.51
CA ILE A 78 12.34 -13.50 -10.30
C ILE A 78 12.56 -13.04 -8.86
N LYS A 79 12.40 -13.94 -7.88
CA LYS A 79 12.62 -13.63 -6.47
C LYS A 79 14.05 -13.14 -6.22
N GLU A 80 15.05 -13.86 -6.71
CA GLU A 80 16.45 -13.48 -6.59
C GLU A 80 16.72 -12.08 -7.18
N TRP A 81 16.17 -11.79 -8.37
CA TRP A 81 16.32 -10.49 -8.99
C TRP A 81 15.63 -9.38 -8.18
N VAL A 82 14.40 -9.61 -7.70
CA VAL A 82 13.67 -8.63 -6.88
C VAL A 82 14.41 -8.35 -5.58
N ASP A 83 14.85 -9.38 -4.86
CA ASP A 83 15.61 -9.25 -3.61
C ASP A 83 16.91 -8.44 -3.82
N ALA A 84 17.59 -8.64 -4.96
CA ALA A 84 18.78 -7.87 -5.33
C ALA A 84 18.49 -6.42 -5.79
N ASN A 85 17.26 -6.12 -6.23
CA ASN A 85 16.86 -4.83 -6.79
C ASN A 85 15.86 -4.08 -5.89
N GLY A 86 16.07 -4.19 -4.57
CA GLY A 86 15.35 -3.41 -3.58
C GLY A 86 14.15 -4.08 -2.93
N GLY A 87 13.94 -5.36 -3.24
CA GLY A 87 12.89 -6.16 -2.65
C GLY A 87 11.49 -5.66 -3.02
N GLY A 88 10.52 -6.17 -2.27
CA GLY A 88 9.12 -5.81 -2.41
C GLY A 88 8.23 -7.06 -2.44
N PRO A 89 6.91 -6.89 -2.29
CA PRO A 89 6.00 -8.02 -2.27
C PRO A 89 5.93 -8.68 -3.65
N ILE A 90 6.12 -10.01 -3.67
CA ILE A 90 5.93 -10.85 -4.86
C ILE A 90 4.68 -11.70 -4.66
N ILE A 91 3.74 -11.61 -5.60
CA ILE A 91 2.47 -12.34 -5.57
C ILE A 91 2.35 -13.18 -6.85
N PRO A 92 2.61 -14.50 -6.75
CA PRO A 92 2.23 -15.46 -7.77
C PRO A 92 0.71 -15.50 -7.94
N TYR A 93 0.23 -15.38 -9.18
CA TYR A 93 -1.19 -15.56 -9.50
C TYR A 93 -1.37 -16.09 -10.93
N SER A 94 -2.58 -16.55 -11.27
CA SER A 94 -2.94 -16.91 -12.64
C SER A 94 -4.13 -16.06 -13.07
N ALA A 95 -3.91 -15.13 -14.01
CA ALA A 95 -5.00 -14.31 -14.53
C ALA A 95 -6.12 -15.16 -15.17
N ALA A 96 -5.76 -16.26 -15.82
CA ALA A 96 -6.72 -17.19 -16.41
C ALA A 96 -7.64 -17.81 -15.35
N PHE A 97 -7.04 -18.29 -14.25
CA PHE A 97 -7.78 -18.86 -13.13
C PHE A 97 -8.68 -17.80 -12.46
N GLU A 98 -8.17 -16.59 -12.23
CA GLU A 98 -8.95 -15.53 -11.58
C GLU A 98 -10.15 -15.10 -12.41
N MET A 99 -10.03 -15.03 -13.74
CA MET A 99 -11.16 -14.69 -14.61
C MET A 99 -12.27 -15.75 -14.49
N GLU A 100 -11.93 -17.03 -14.63
CA GLU A 100 -12.92 -18.11 -14.49
C GLU A 100 -13.52 -18.15 -13.08
N TYR A 101 -12.70 -17.95 -12.04
CA TYR A 101 -13.17 -17.92 -10.66
C TYR A 101 -14.22 -16.83 -10.40
N GLN A 102 -14.10 -15.66 -11.03
CA GLN A 102 -15.10 -14.60 -10.94
C GLN A 102 -16.38 -14.92 -11.73
N GLU A 103 -16.30 -15.71 -12.79
CA GLU A 103 -17.46 -16.08 -13.61
C GLU A 103 -18.27 -17.25 -13.03
N CYS A 104 -17.73 -17.98 -12.05
CA CYS A 104 -18.38 -19.16 -11.47
C CYS A 104 -19.59 -18.88 -10.58
N GLY A 105 -19.82 -17.61 -10.20
CA GLY A 105 -20.94 -17.18 -9.37
C GLY A 105 -20.51 -16.36 -8.16
N ASP A 106 -21.46 -15.62 -7.60
CA ASP A 106 -21.21 -14.74 -6.45
C ASP A 106 -21.40 -15.44 -5.10
N SER A 107 -22.05 -16.62 -5.08
CA SER A 107 -22.26 -17.36 -3.83
C SER A 107 -20.97 -18.00 -3.31
N GLU A 108 -20.85 -18.09 -1.99
CA GLU A 108 -19.71 -18.76 -1.35
C GLU A 108 -19.67 -20.25 -1.71
N GLU A 109 -20.83 -20.87 -1.88
CA GLU A 109 -20.98 -22.26 -2.31
C GLU A 109 -20.40 -22.50 -3.71
N ASP A 110 -20.72 -21.63 -4.68
CA ASP A 110 -20.23 -21.75 -6.06
C ASP A 110 -18.71 -21.59 -6.13
N LYS A 111 -18.20 -20.55 -5.45
CA LYS A 111 -16.76 -20.29 -5.33
C LYS A 111 -16.03 -21.47 -4.70
N LYS A 112 -16.59 -22.04 -3.62
CA LYS A 112 -16.00 -23.20 -2.95
C LYS A 112 -16.02 -24.44 -3.86
N ALA A 113 -17.13 -24.70 -4.54
CA ALA A 113 -17.23 -25.82 -5.47
C ALA A 113 -16.20 -25.71 -6.62
N TYR A 114 -15.94 -24.51 -7.13
CA TYR A 114 -14.92 -24.29 -8.15
C TYR A 114 -13.49 -24.53 -7.63
N LEU A 115 -13.17 -24.06 -6.41
CA LEU A 115 -11.88 -24.35 -5.77
C LEU A 115 -11.66 -25.85 -5.57
N GLU A 116 -12.69 -26.56 -5.11
CA GLU A 116 -12.64 -28.01 -4.94
C GLU A 116 -12.45 -28.74 -6.29
N LYS A 117 -13.14 -28.31 -7.34
CA LYS A 117 -13.04 -28.87 -8.70
C LYS A 117 -11.66 -28.66 -9.33
N THR A 118 -11.10 -27.46 -9.21
CA THR A 118 -9.80 -27.10 -9.81
C THR A 118 -8.61 -27.57 -8.98
N GLY A 119 -8.83 -27.80 -7.68
CA GLY A 119 -7.75 -28.06 -6.72
C GLY A 119 -6.93 -26.81 -6.36
N ALA A 120 -7.39 -25.62 -6.78
CA ALA A 120 -6.78 -24.36 -6.38
C ALA A 120 -7.05 -24.11 -4.89
N LYS A 121 -6.05 -23.57 -4.17
CA LYS A 121 -6.20 -23.31 -2.73
C LYS A 121 -7.11 -22.13 -2.42
N LYS A 122 -7.04 -21.07 -3.24
CA LYS A 122 -7.80 -19.82 -3.11
C LYS A 122 -7.51 -18.88 -4.29
N SER A 123 -8.38 -17.89 -4.46
CA SER A 123 -8.05 -16.68 -5.23
C SER A 123 -6.97 -15.83 -4.54
N MET A 124 -6.20 -15.13 -5.35
CA MET A 124 -5.15 -14.21 -4.94
C MET A 124 -5.58 -12.74 -5.01
N ILE A 125 -6.74 -12.42 -5.57
CA ILE A 125 -7.21 -11.03 -5.75
C ILE A 125 -7.27 -10.28 -4.42
N ASP A 126 -7.87 -10.87 -3.38
CA ASP A 126 -7.91 -10.26 -2.05
C ASP A 126 -6.52 -9.99 -1.48
N LYS A 127 -5.58 -10.91 -1.72
CA LYS A 127 -4.19 -10.72 -1.30
C LYS A 127 -3.52 -9.59 -2.08
N ILE A 128 -3.78 -9.48 -3.39
CA ILE A 128 -3.27 -8.40 -4.23
C ILE A 128 -3.77 -7.04 -3.73
N ILE A 129 -5.08 -6.93 -3.48
CA ILE A 129 -5.71 -5.70 -2.99
C ILE A 129 -5.11 -5.30 -1.64
N LYS A 130 -5.11 -6.21 -0.66
CA LYS A 130 -4.58 -5.94 0.69
C LYS A 130 -3.09 -5.59 0.65
N THR A 131 -2.30 -6.31 -0.13
CA THR A 131 -0.87 -6.02 -0.26
C THR A 131 -0.64 -4.65 -0.91
N GLY A 132 -1.41 -4.29 -1.95
CA GLY A 132 -1.32 -2.97 -2.57
C GLY A 132 -1.70 -1.85 -1.61
N TYR A 133 -2.76 -2.05 -0.83
CA TYR A 133 -3.22 -1.10 0.19
C TYR A 133 -2.16 -0.86 1.27
N ASP A 134 -1.63 -1.93 1.84
CA ASP A 134 -0.59 -1.86 2.87
C ASP A 134 0.71 -1.25 2.32
N TYR A 135 1.06 -1.56 1.06
CA TYR A 135 2.31 -1.10 0.45
C TYR A 135 2.26 0.37 -0.03
N LEU A 136 1.06 0.95 -0.11
CA LEU A 136 0.85 2.40 -0.20
C LEU A 136 0.90 3.09 1.17
N ASP A 137 1.22 2.34 2.23
CA ASP A 137 1.21 2.77 3.64
C ASP A 137 -0.15 3.32 4.09
N LEU A 138 -1.22 2.71 3.58
CA LEU A 138 -2.59 3.03 3.95
C LEU A 138 -3.03 2.15 5.11
N ILE A 139 -3.82 2.75 6.00
CA ILE A 139 -4.55 2.08 7.08
C ILE A 139 -5.98 2.62 7.09
N HIS A 140 -6.83 2.01 7.91
CA HIS A 140 -8.19 2.50 8.08
C HIS A 140 -8.65 2.48 9.52
N PHE A 141 -9.64 3.30 9.80
CA PHE A 141 -10.47 3.23 11.00
C PHE A 141 -11.94 3.07 10.60
N PHE A 142 -12.76 2.63 11.54
CA PHE A 142 -14.19 2.46 11.32
C PHE A 142 -14.98 3.52 12.07
N THR A 143 -16.07 3.96 11.46
CA THR A 143 -17.20 4.56 12.16
C THR A 143 -18.33 3.54 12.16
N CYS A 144 -18.88 3.26 13.34
CA CYS A 144 -19.92 2.26 13.53
C CYS A 144 -21.11 2.90 14.25
N GLY A 145 -22.29 2.77 13.66
CA GLY A 145 -23.57 3.17 14.25
C GLY A 145 -24.70 2.29 13.73
N PRO A 146 -25.92 2.40 14.27
CA PRO A 146 -27.07 1.64 13.81
C PRO A 146 -27.45 1.94 12.35
N ASP A 147 -27.08 3.13 11.87
CA ASP A 147 -27.39 3.68 10.56
C ASP A 147 -26.27 3.44 9.53
N GLU A 148 -24.99 3.54 9.91
CA GLU A 148 -23.86 3.33 9.01
C GLU A 148 -22.69 2.62 9.69
N VAL A 149 -22.10 1.66 8.98
CA VAL A 149 -20.76 1.11 9.28
C VAL A 149 -19.86 1.42 8.09
N ARG A 150 -18.80 2.19 8.31
CA ARG A 150 -17.93 2.67 7.24
C ARG A 150 -16.45 2.57 7.57
N CYS A 151 -15.67 2.19 6.56
CA CYS A 151 -14.22 2.13 6.59
C CYS A 151 -13.62 3.40 5.97
N TRP A 152 -12.81 4.12 6.74
CA TRP A 152 -12.17 5.37 6.32
C TRP A 152 -10.67 5.16 6.12
N THR A 153 -10.20 5.35 4.88
CA THR A 153 -8.79 5.18 4.52
C THR A 153 -7.97 6.42 4.85
N ILE A 154 -6.85 6.24 5.52
CA ILE A 154 -5.87 7.27 5.88
C ILE A 154 -4.45 6.73 5.66
N GLN A 155 -3.45 7.62 5.62
CA GLN A 155 -2.05 7.19 5.65
C GLN A 155 -1.66 6.81 7.07
N ARG A 156 -0.71 5.89 7.20
CA ARG A 156 -0.14 5.56 8.50
C ARG A 156 0.50 6.79 9.13
N GLY A 157 0.25 7.00 10.41
CA GLY A 157 0.74 8.15 11.15
C GLY A 157 -0.11 9.42 11.01
N THR A 158 -1.20 9.39 10.22
CA THR A 158 -2.22 10.44 10.25
C THR A 158 -2.76 10.61 11.68
N LYS A 159 -2.80 11.84 12.17
CA LYS A 159 -3.28 12.15 13.53
C LYS A 159 -4.81 12.20 13.59
N ALA A 160 -5.38 12.01 14.78
CA ALA A 160 -6.83 12.03 14.97
C ALA A 160 -7.57 13.26 14.39
N PRO A 161 -7.07 14.51 14.52
CA PRO A 161 -7.73 15.67 13.87
C PRO A 161 -7.76 15.56 12.35
N GLN A 162 -6.67 15.12 11.73
CA GLN A 162 -6.55 14.95 10.28
C GLN A 162 -7.42 13.80 9.78
N ALA A 163 -7.51 12.71 10.56
CA ALA A 163 -8.39 11.58 10.26
C ALA A 163 -9.86 12.00 10.31
N ALA A 164 -10.25 12.83 11.29
CA ALA A 164 -11.60 13.42 11.36
C ALA A 164 -11.88 14.33 10.14
N GLY A 165 -10.87 15.04 9.63
CA GLY A 165 -10.95 15.84 8.41
C GLY A 165 -11.34 15.07 7.16
N VAL A 166 -11.04 13.76 7.10
CA VAL A 166 -11.46 12.87 6.01
C VAL A 166 -12.98 12.64 6.01
N ILE A 167 -13.61 12.71 7.19
CA ILE A 167 -15.08 12.65 7.32
C ILE A 167 -15.67 14.01 6.96
N HIS A 168 -15.20 15.08 7.63
CA HIS A 168 -15.63 16.44 7.35
C HIS A 168 -14.60 17.48 7.82
N THR A 169 -14.36 18.53 7.02
CA THR A 169 -13.35 19.55 7.33
C THR A 169 -13.60 20.33 8.63
N ASP A 170 -14.86 20.48 9.05
CA ASP A 170 -15.18 21.13 10.33
C ASP A 170 -14.79 20.27 11.55
N MET A 171 -14.78 18.94 11.43
CA MET A 171 -14.33 18.06 12.52
C MET A 171 -12.81 18.18 12.75
N GLU A 172 -12.03 18.47 11.71
CA GLU A 172 -10.60 18.75 11.85
C GLU A 172 -10.36 20.13 12.48
N ARG A 173 -11.08 21.16 12.03
CA ARG A 173 -10.94 22.53 12.55
C ARG A 173 -11.42 22.68 13.99
N GLY A 174 -12.54 22.03 14.31
CA GLY A 174 -13.18 22.04 15.62
C GLY A 174 -12.83 20.82 16.47
N PHE A 175 -11.74 20.11 16.17
CA PHE A 175 -11.39 18.88 16.85
C PHE A 175 -11.24 19.10 18.36
N ILE A 176 -11.98 18.32 19.16
CA ILE A 176 -11.88 18.33 20.63
C ILE A 176 -11.17 17.06 21.10
N CYS A 177 -11.75 15.90 20.79
CA CYS A 177 -11.22 14.58 21.11
C CYS A 177 -11.67 13.56 20.05
N ALA A 178 -11.09 12.37 20.12
CA ALA A 178 -11.58 11.19 19.41
C ALA A 178 -11.82 10.09 20.45
N GLU A 179 -13.04 9.56 20.49
CA GLU A 179 -13.39 8.38 21.25
C GLU A 179 -13.07 7.16 20.37
N THR A 180 -12.15 6.32 20.84
CA THR A 180 -11.60 5.23 20.02
C THR A 180 -11.57 3.93 20.79
N TYR A 181 -12.04 2.87 20.14
CA TYR A 181 -11.97 1.51 20.63
C TYR A 181 -11.08 0.68 19.70
N ARG A 182 -10.30 -0.24 20.25
CA ARG A 182 -9.61 -1.22 19.42
C ARG A 182 -10.62 -2.25 18.93
N TYR A 183 -10.47 -2.66 17.67
CA TYR A 183 -11.35 -3.66 17.07
C TYR A 183 -11.33 -4.97 17.86
N GLU A 184 -10.15 -5.38 18.35
CA GLU A 184 -10.02 -6.58 19.17
C GLU A 184 -10.81 -6.50 20.46
N ASP A 185 -10.79 -5.34 21.14
CA ASP A 185 -11.50 -5.12 22.41
C ASP A 185 -13.02 -5.25 22.19
N ILE A 186 -13.57 -4.60 21.15
CA ILE A 186 -15.00 -4.72 20.80
C ILE A 186 -15.38 -6.16 20.41
N ARG A 187 -14.53 -6.84 19.64
CA ARG A 187 -14.79 -8.22 19.21
C ARG A 187 -14.81 -9.19 20.39
N GLU A 188 -13.98 -8.97 21.40
CA GLU A 188 -13.85 -9.84 22.57
C GLU A 188 -14.91 -9.56 23.65
N LEU A 189 -15.24 -8.29 23.87
CA LEU A 189 -16.19 -7.86 24.92
C LEU A 189 -17.63 -7.79 24.43
N GLY A 190 -17.85 -7.67 23.12
CA GLY A 190 -19.14 -7.82 22.46
C GLY A 190 -19.84 -6.51 22.09
N ASP A 191 -19.74 -5.47 22.92
CA ASP A 191 -20.28 -4.15 22.62
C ASP A 191 -19.44 -3.00 23.22
N GLU A 192 -19.87 -1.76 22.95
CA GLU A 192 -19.19 -0.53 23.39
C GLU A 192 -19.34 -0.25 24.90
N ASN A 193 -20.38 -0.79 25.54
CA ASN A 193 -20.71 -0.52 26.94
C ASN A 193 -20.11 -1.54 27.92
N ALA A 194 -19.55 -2.63 27.40
CA ALA A 194 -18.96 -3.74 28.15
C ALA A 194 -17.63 -3.37 28.82
#